data_AF-A0A4Y9S893-F1
#
_entry.id   AF-A0A4Y9S893-F1
#
_cell.length_a   1.000
_cell.length_b   1.000
_cell.length_c   1.000
_cell.angle_alpha   90.00
_cell.angle_beta   90.00
_cell.angle_gamma   90.00
#
_symmetry.space_group_name_H-M   'P 1'
#
loop_
_entity.id
_entity.type
_entity.pdbx_description
1 polymer ?
#
loop_
_entity_poly.entity_id
_entity_poly.type
_entity_poly.pdbx_seq_one_letter_code
_entity_poly.pdbx_strand_id
1 'polypeptide(L)'
;MQTNDELEDLISQSGGRFSPTGVSKSFDELINSCKAGISNYVSILAHRWFTDKLRPIYFDVLNGDRINAFAYSSPDEKNGFDFIGVNSIAISTIFNYFYRIFCNPKVFSEFSKTSPEETTKARLESFSDLARTSAALAVQPEDPKRREYASQFACLAVEFLIYHEFAHINNGHTRWLQKITGKNQIQEMDSDAQNTDIYLQRRALEMDADSAAVQYLLLELLDRRRQYLPIAQYIKSNDISGHLILPEVLNRHELFSTPIACYRTTARVAYSFFRLLNPREWPGANTRTHPEAAHRMFYCIGVIHPLAERYVDLGTSAEEALEAAWECVPEIETAFGDLFGSEPDLKAIRSVIQDEAGRIKALSELKEAWATMRDDLTKMKRHGRNLA
;
A
#
# COMPACT_ATOMS: atom_id res chain seq x y z
N MET A 1 23.61 1.58 10.13
CA MET A 1 22.31 2.27 10.30
C MET A 1 22.42 3.08 11.56
N GLN A 2 22.11 4.38 11.53
CA GLN A 2 22.08 5.20 12.74
C GLN A 2 20.79 4.89 13.51
N THR A 3 20.87 4.76 14.83
CA THR A 3 19.73 4.59 15.74
C THR A 3 19.95 5.40 17.01
N ASN A 4 18.90 5.53 17.81
CA ASN A 4 18.93 6.09 19.16
C ASN A 4 18.12 5.16 20.08
N ASP A 5 18.23 5.36 21.40
CA ASP A 5 17.60 4.49 22.40
C ASP A 5 16.09 4.35 22.18
N GLU A 6 15.42 5.45 21.85
CA GLU A 6 13.99 5.43 21.56
C GLU A 6 13.63 4.55 20.36
N LEU A 7 14.33 4.67 19.23
CA LEU A 7 14.07 3.80 18.08
C LEU A 7 14.38 2.34 18.40
N GLU A 8 15.44 2.05 19.16
CA GLU A 8 15.75 0.67 19.56
C GLU A 8 14.66 0.09 20.48
N ASP A 9 14.08 0.89 21.36
CA ASP A 9 12.91 0.50 22.16
C ASP A 9 11.71 0.16 21.27
N LEU A 10 11.42 0.99 20.26
CA LEU A 10 10.34 0.74 19.29
C LEU A 10 10.57 -0.52 18.47
N ILE A 11 11.80 -0.73 18.00
CA ILE A 11 12.22 -1.94 17.29
C ILE A 11 12.01 -3.16 18.20
N SER A 12 12.41 -3.08 19.47
CA SER A 12 12.24 -4.16 20.45
C SER A 12 10.76 -4.46 20.72
N GLN A 13 9.92 -3.44 20.92
CA GLN A 13 8.46 -3.59 21.08
C GLN A 13 7.79 -4.20 19.85
N SER A 14 8.36 -3.97 18.67
CA SER A 14 7.93 -4.55 17.40
C SER A 14 8.52 -5.95 17.13
N GLY A 15 9.06 -6.62 18.15
CA GLY A 15 9.62 -7.98 18.05
C GLY A 15 11.11 -8.06 17.73
N GLY A 16 11.79 -6.92 17.63
CA GLY A 16 13.19 -6.82 17.23
C GLY A 16 13.39 -6.88 15.72
N ARG A 17 14.65 -6.73 15.28
CA ARG A 17 15.02 -6.86 13.86
C ARG A 17 14.83 -8.30 13.40
N PHE A 18 14.43 -8.47 12.15
CA PHE A 18 14.24 -9.77 11.53
C PHE A 18 15.51 -10.64 11.64
N SER A 19 15.31 -11.91 12.00
CA SER A 19 16.37 -12.91 12.06
C SER A 19 15.91 -14.19 11.35
N PRO A 20 16.77 -14.84 10.55
CA PRO A 20 16.42 -16.09 9.86
C PRO A 20 16.30 -17.29 10.81
N THR A 21 16.57 -17.13 12.10
CA THR A 21 16.54 -18.24 13.06
C THR A 21 15.12 -18.82 13.19
N GLY A 22 14.96 -20.10 12.82
CA GLY A 22 13.70 -20.83 13.01
C GLY A 22 12.65 -20.61 11.92
N VAL A 23 12.96 -19.88 10.84
CA VAL A 23 12.08 -19.74 9.67
C VAL A 23 12.52 -20.65 8.53
N SER A 24 11.62 -20.89 7.58
CA SER A 24 11.93 -21.66 6.38
C SER A 24 12.88 -20.87 5.45
N LYS A 25 13.68 -21.58 4.65
CA LYS A 25 14.60 -20.95 3.69
C LYS A 25 13.88 -20.04 2.69
N SER A 26 12.71 -20.45 2.18
CA SER A 26 11.93 -19.63 1.25
C SER A 26 11.38 -18.36 1.90
N PHE A 27 11.01 -18.42 3.18
CA PHE A 27 10.61 -17.23 3.93
C PHE A 27 11.77 -16.26 4.11
N ASP A 28 12.94 -16.76 4.51
CA ASP A 28 14.15 -15.95 4.63
C ASP A 28 14.56 -15.30 3.30
N GLU A 29 14.55 -16.06 2.20
CA GLU A 29 14.83 -15.56 0.85
C GLU A 29 13.84 -14.47 0.43
N LEU A 30 12.54 -14.65 0.69
CA LEU A 30 11.51 -13.64 0.44
C LEU A 30 11.80 -12.35 1.22
N ILE A 31 11.99 -12.47 2.55
CA ILE A 31 12.19 -11.30 3.42
C ILE A 31 13.47 -10.55 3.06
N ASN A 32 14.58 -11.25 2.84
CA ASN A 32 15.84 -10.60 2.46
C ASN A 32 15.77 -9.94 1.07
N SER A 33 15.07 -10.55 0.12
CA SER A 33 14.86 -9.97 -1.21
C SER A 33 14.03 -8.68 -1.11
N CYS A 34 12.92 -8.71 -0.38
CA CYS A 34 12.11 -7.52 -0.10
C CYS A 34 12.91 -6.45 0.62
N LYS A 35 13.68 -6.82 1.66
CA LYS A 35 14.51 -5.89 2.43
C LYS A 35 15.54 -5.18 1.55
N ALA A 36 16.29 -5.93 0.74
CA ALA A 36 17.27 -5.35 -0.16
C ALA A 36 16.64 -4.40 -1.20
N GLY A 37 15.51 -4.82 -1.80
CA GLY A 37 14.76 -3.99 -2.76
C GLY A 37 14.26 -2.69 -2.13
N ILE A 38 13.59 -2.79 -0.97
CA ILE A 38 12.98 -1.65 -0.29
C ILE A 38 14.02 -0.70 0.29
N SER A 39 15.12 -1.18 0.87
CA SER A 39 16.18 -0.31 1.40
C SER A 39 16.77 0.61 0.32
N ASN A 40 17.01 0.07 -0.87
CA ASN A 40 17.45 0.87 -2.01
C ASN A 40 16.35 1.84 -2.45
N TYR A 41 15.11 1.36 -2.50
CA TYR A 41 13.96 2.14 -2.93
C TYR A 41 13.69 3.35 -2.02
N VAL A 42 13.66 3.16 -0.70
CA VAL A 42 13.44 4.21 0.30
C VAL A 42 14.51 5.30 0.23
N SER A 43 15.76 4.91 -0.05
CA SER A 43 16.85 5.87 -0.26
C SER A 43 16.61 6.74 -1.51
N ILE A 44 16.12 6.14 -2.59
CA ILE A 44 15.74 6.87 -3.82
C ILE A 44 14.54 7.79 -3.55
N LEU A 45 13.54 7.33 -2.80
CA LEU A 45 12.39 8.16 -2.43
C LEU A 45 12.80 9.42 -1.67
N ALA A 46 13.68 9.29 -0.69
CA ALA A 46 14.20 10.44 0.04
C ALA A 46 14.84 11.46 -0.91
N HIS A 47 15.68 11.02 -1.85
CA HIS A 47 16.30 11.92 -2.84
C HIS A 47 15.31 12.52 -3.83
N ARG A 48 14.28 11.77 -4.23
CA ARG A 48 13.29 12.21 -5.21
C ARG A 48 12.33 13.25 -4.62
N TRP A 49 11.95 13.09 -3.35
CA TRP A 49 10.85 13.84 -2.76
C TRP A 49 11.30 14.85 -1.69
N PHE A 50 12.43 14.66 -1.01
CA PHE A 50 12.92 15.65 -0.05
C PHE A 50 13.69 16.74 -0.78
N THR A 51 13.11 17.95 -0.85
CA THR A 51 13.74 19.09 -1.54
C THR A 51 14.40 20.07 -0.58
N ASP A 52 13.90 20.17 0.66
CA ASP A 52 14.26 21.27 1.57
C ASP A 52 15.10 20.79 2.78
N LYS A 53 14.87 19.55 3.22
CA LYS A 53 15.48 18.96 4.43
C LYS A 53 15.91 17.53 4.15
N LEU A 54 16.95 17.37 3.33
CA LEU A 54 17.49 16.04 3.03
C LEU A 54 17.92 15.36 4.33
N ARG A 55 17.31 14.22 4.60
CA ARG A 55 17.49 13.45 5.82
C ARG A 55 17.49 11.98 5.42
N PRO A 56 18.45 11.16 5.90
CA PRO A 56 18.47 9.76 5.55
C PRO A 56 17.22 9.08 6.11
N ILE A 57 16.60 8.23 5.30
CA ILE A 57 15.53 7.33 5.73
C ILE A 57 16.13 5.93 5.74
N TYR A 58 16.09 5.29 6.91
CA TYR A 58 16.49 3.90 7.05
C TYR A 58 15.26 2.99 6.97
N PHE A 59 15.48 1.77 6.52
CA PHE A 59 14.44 0.75 6.44
C PHE A 59 14.96 -0.54 7.08
N ASP A 60 14.11 -1.21 7.86
CA ASP A 60 14.38 -2.57 8.32
C ASP A 60 13.10 -3.42 8.37
N VAL A 61 13.28 -4.74 8.31
CA VAL A 61 12.21 -5.70 8.54
C VAL A 61 12.29 -6.19 9.98
N LEU A 62 11.14 -6.32 10.63
CA LEU A 62 11.00 -6.63 12.05
C LEU A 62 10.37 -8.00 12.28
N ASN A 63 10.62 -8.60 13.43
CA ASN A 63 10.16 -9.94 13.83
C ASN A 63 8.76 -9.96 14.48
N GLY A 64 8.00 -8.87 14.39
CA GLY A 64 6.67 -8.77 14.99
C GLY A 64 5.68 -9.80 14.43
N ASP A 65 4.79 -10.28 15.30
CA ASP A 65 3.80 -11.32 15.02
C ASP A 65 2.46 -10.78 14.46
N ARG A 66 2.39 -9.47 14.23
CA ARG A 66 1.22 -8.76 13.69
C ARG A 66 1.52 -8.16 12.33
N ILE A 67 0.48 -8.03 11.51
CA ILE A 67 0.53 -7.23 10.28
C ILE A 67 0.60 -5.77 10.69
N ASN A 68 1.79 -5.18 10.61
CA ASN A 68 2.05 -3.82 11.05
C ASN A 68 3.27 -3.23 10.36
N ALA A 69 3.29 -1.90 10.30
CA ALA A 69 4.44 -1.08 9.95
C ALA A 69 4.41 0.21 10.78
N PHE A 70 5.52 0.93 10.82
CA PHE A 70 5.55 2.26 11.41
C PHE A 70 6.62 3.16 10.79
N ALA A 71 6.33 4.45 10.84
CA ALA A 71 7.25 5.53 10.55
C ALA A 71 7.77 6.21 11.82
N TYR A 72 9.04 6.57 11.82
CA TYR A 72 9.71 7.27 12.90
C TYR A 72 10.54 8.45 12.37
N SER A 73 10.53 9.55 13.11
CA SER A 73 11.41 10.70 12.88
C SER A 73 12.14 11.06 14.16
N SER A 74 13.47 10.87 14.18
CA SER A 74 14.30 11.30 15.31
C SER A 74 14.18 12.81 15.63
N PRO A 75 14.25 13.21 16.92
CA PRO A 75 14.09 14.60 17.35
C PRO A 75 15.17 15.56 16.82
N ASP A 76 16.38 15.07 16.51
CA ASP A 76 17.48 15.92 16.07
C ASP A 76 17.17 16.56 14.69
N GLU A 77 17.16 17.89 14.63
CA GLU A 77 16.92 18.62 13.38
C GLU A 77 18.14 18.72 12.48
N LYS A 78 19.35 18.74 13.04
CA LYS A 78 20.61 18.94 12.30
C LYS A 78 21.19 17.63 11.81
N ASN A 79 21.20 16.60 12.66
CA ASN A 79 21.79 15.29 12.38
C ASN A 79 20.79 14.13 12.55
N GLY A 80 19.50 14.43 12.47
CA GLY A 80 18.48 13.41 12.60
C GLY A 80 18.38 12.48 11.40
N PHE A 81 17.62 11.42 11.57
CA PHE A 81 17.33 10.40 10.57
C PHE A 81 15.87 9.96 10.70
N ASP A 82 15.26 9.53 9.61
CA ASP A 82 13.94 8.92 9.63
C ASP A 82 14.06 7.40 9.49
N PHE A 83 13.04 6.66 9.89
CA PHE A 83 13.04 5.19 9.85
C PHE A 83 11.65 4.66 9.48
N ILE A 84 11.63 3.61 8.66
CA ILE A 84 10.43 2.83 8.35
C ILE A 84 10.69 1.38 8.77
N GLY A 85 9.86 0.87 9.67
CA GLY A 85 9.88 -0.51 10.12
C GLY A 85 8.68 -1.27 9.58
N VAL A 86 8.87 -2.46 9.02
CA VAL A 86 7.77 -3.32 8.58
C VAL A 86 7.93 -4.71 9.18
N ASN A 87 6.86 -5.24 9.78
CA ASN A 87 6.90 -6.60 10.30
C ASN A 87 6.97 -7.61 9.14
N SER A 88 7.82 -8.62 9.29
CA SER A 88 7.97 -9.73 8.33
C SER A 88 6.65 -10.44 8.04
N ILE A 89 5.77 -10.56 9.04
CA ILE A 89 4.41 -11.10 8.88
C ILE A 89 3.55 -10.23 7.96
N ALA A 90 3.72 -8.90 7.93
CA ALA A 90 2.99 -8.06 6.98
C ALA A 90 3.40 -8.40 5.53
N ILE A 91 4.70 -8.49 5.26
CA ILE A 91 5.23 -8.83 3.93
C ILE A 91 4.75 -10.22 3.51
N SER A 92 4.94 -11.23 4.34
CA SER A 92 4.55 -12.60 3.99
C SER A 92 3.04 -12.76 3.80
N THR A 93 2.23 -12.06 4.61
CA THR A 93 0.76 -12.07 4.47
C THR A 93 0.34 -11.44 3.13
N ILE A 94 0.92 -10.30 2.76
CA ILE A 94 0.64 -9.64 1.47
C ILE A 94 0.96 -10.59 0.31
N PHE A 95 2.13 -11.21 0.33
CA PHE A 95 2.52 -12.19 -0.70
C PHE A 95 1.57 -13.39 -0.73
N ASN A 96 1.29 -14.01 0.42
CA ASN A 96 0.38 -15.16 0.51
C ASN A 96 -1.03 -14.80 -0.01
N TYR A 97 -1.51 -13.60 0.28
CA TYR A 97 -2.81 -13.10 -0.15
C TYR A 97 -2.90 -13.00 -1.68
N PHE A 98 -1.96 -12.30 -2.32
CA PHE A 98 -1.99 -12.14 -3.77
C PHE A 98 -1.74 -13.47 -4.49
N TYR A 99 -0.81 -14.30 -4.03
CA TYR A 99 -0.61 -15.62 -4.62
C TYR A 99 -1.89 -16.47 -4.60
N ARG A 100 -2.64 -16.47 -3.49
CA ARG A 100 -3.90 -17.20 -3.38
C ARG A 100 -5.01 -16.62 -4.23
N ILE A 101 -5.16 -15.29 -4.28
CA ILE A 101 -6.16 -14.66 -5.13
C ILE A 101 -5.91 -14.99 -6.61
N PHE A 102 -4.65 -15.00 -7.02
CA PHE A 102 -4.29 -15.33 -8.40
C PHE A 102 -4.44 -16.83 -8.71
N CYS A 103 -4.62 -17.73 -7.74
CA CYS A 103 -5.07 -19.11 -7.98
C CYS A 103 -6.58 -19.22 -8.31
N ASN A 104 -7.32 -18.10 -8.34
CA ASN A 104 -8.70 -18.11 -8.77
C ASN A 104 -8.81 -17.67 -10.24
N PRO A 105 -9.17 -18.56 -11.19
CA PRO A 105 -9.20 -18.22 -12.61
C PRO A 105 -10.24 -17.14 -12.96
N LYS A 106 -11.25 -16.93 -12.10
CA LYS A 106 -12.26 -15.87 -12.30
C LYS A 106 -11.72 -14.48 -11.98
N VAL A 107 -10.67 -14.40 -11.18
CA VAL A 107 -10.07 -13.14 -10.75
C VAL A 107 -8.96 -12.78 -11.72
N PHE A 108 -8.97 -11.54 -12.21
CA PHE A 108 -8.03 -11.03 -13.19
C PHE A 108 -7.92 -11.92 -14.43
N SER A 109 -9.08 -12.31 -14.97
CA SER A 109 -9.20 -13.25 -16.09
C SER A 109 -8.49 -12.76 -17.37
N GLU A 110 -8.24 -11.45 -17.49
CA GLU A 110 -7.47 -10.87 -18.59
C GLU A 110 -6.00 -11.29 -18.60
N PHE A 111 -5.45 -11.70 -17.45
CA PHE A 111 -4.04 -12.07 -17.32
C PHE A 111 -3.74 -13.50 -17.76
N SER A 112 -4.75 -14.36 -17.87
CA SER A 112 -4.62 -15.68 -18.50
C SER A 112 -5.98 -16.27 -18.88
N LYS A 113 -6.16 -16.53 -20.18
CA LYS A 113 -7.42 -17.10 -20.73
C LYS A 113 -7.52 -18.62 -20.57
N THR A 114 -6.42 -19.32 -20.33
CA THR A 114 -6.32 -20.79 -20.31
C THR A 114 -5.79 -21.31 -18.98
N SER A 115 -6.18 -20.62 -17.91
CA SER A 115 -5.71 -20.83 -16.55
C SER A 115 -6.06 -22.24 -16.04
N PRO A 116 -5.07 -23.11 -15.69
CA PRO A 116 -5.33 -24.43 -15.08
C PRO A 116 -5.72 -24.33 -13.59
N GLU A 117 -5.77 -23.11 -13.06
CA GLU A 117 -5.98 -22.81 -11.65
C GLU A 117 -7.28 -23.37 -11.07
N GLU A 118 -7.21 -23.81 -9.81
CA GLU A 118 -8.36 -24.35 -9.07
C GLU A 118 -8.63 -23.50 -7.82
N THR A 119 -9.79 -22.83 -7.78
CA THR A 119 -10.20 -21.94 -6.67
C THR A 119 -10.13 -22.62 -5.30
N THR A 120 -10.39 -23.92 -5.21
CA THR A 120 -10.42 -24.67 -3.95
C THR A 120 -9.06 -24.80 -3.29
N LYS A 121 -7.96 -24.84 -4.07
CA LYS A 121 -6.59 -24.95 -3.52
C LYS A 121 -6.17 -23.71 -2.73
N ALA A 122 -6.74 -22.56 -3.06
CA ALA A 122 -6.39 -21.28 -2.44
C ALA A 122 -7.20 -20.94 -1.19
N ARG A 123 -8.30 -21.67 -0.94
CA ARG A 123 -9.22 -21.38 0.17
C ARG A 123 -8.52 -21.39 1.53
N LEU A 124 -9.01 -20.52 2.41
CA LEU A 124 -8.60 -20.38 3.79
C LEU A 124 -9.81 -20.59 4.71
N GLU A 125 -9.61 -21.29 5.82
CA GLU A 125 -10.63 -21.46 6.85
C GLU A 125 -10.78 -20.18 7.69
N SER A 126 -9.66 -19.49 7.93
CA SER A 126 -9.64 -18.26 8.71
C SER A 126 -8.58 -17.28 8.24
N PHE A 127 -8.75 -16.00 8.59
CA PHE A 127 -7.72 -14.99 8.36
C PHE A 127 -6.43 -15.27 9.13
N SER A 128 -6.53 -15.86 10.32
CA SER A 128 -5.34 -16.26 11.08
C SER A 128 -4.47 -17.24 10.30
N ASP A 129 -5.05 -18.07 9.42
CA ASP A 129 -4.27 -18.99 8.59
C ASP A 129 -3.45 -18.27 7.52
N LEU A 130 -3.93 -17.10 7.06
CA LEU A 130 -3.19 -16.25 6.13
C LEU A 130 -1.91 -15.69 6.77
N ALA A 131 -2.00 -15.26 8.04
CA ALA A 131 -0.90 -14.65 8.78
C ALA A 131 0.05 -15.67 9.44
N ARG A 132 -0.43 -16.89 9.74
CA ARG A 132 0.33 -17.93 10.46
C ARG A 132 1.22 -18.80 9.59
N THR A 133 1.07 -18.78 8.26
CA THR A 133 1.92 -19.59 7.38
C THR A 133 3.33 -19.00 7.30
N SER A 134 4.19 -19.40 8.24
CA SER A 134 5.65 -19.23 8.18
C SER A 134 6.29 -19.97 6.99
N ALA A 135 5.54 -20.88 6.35
CA ALA A 135 5.81 -21.36 5.00
C ALA A 135 5.35 -20.30 4.00
N ALA A 136 6.20 -19.28 3.78
CA ALA A 136 6.00 -18.32 2.70
C ALA A 136 5.68 -19.07 1.40
N LEU A 137 4.58 -18.68 0.76
CA LEU A 137 4.19 -19.12 -0.58
C LEU A 137 3.84 -20.61 -0.73
N ALA A 138 3.27 -21.25 0.30
CA ALA A 138 2.83 -22.65 0.20
C ALA A 138 1.79 -22.90 -0.91
N VAL A 139 1.01 -21.88 -1.27
CA VAL A 139 0.05 -21.91 -2.37
C VAL A 139 0.46 -20.85 -3.39
N GLN A 140 0.60 -21.25 -4.64
CA GLN A 140 0.98 -20.38 -5.75
C GLN A 140 0.16 -20.70 -6.99
N PRO A 141 -0.03 -19.71 -7.90
CA PRO A 141 -0.64 -19.98 -9.20
C PRO A 141 0.17 -21.03 -9.98
N GLU A 142 -0.52 -22.03 -10.52
CA GLU A 142 0.03 -23.04 -11.42
C GLU A 142 0.51 -22.43 -12.74
N ASP A 143 -0.23 -21.46 -13.29
CA ASP A 143 0.16 -20.70 -14.48
C ASP A 143 1.35 -19.78 -14.16
N PRO A 144 2.50 -19.96 -14.83
CA PRO A 144 3.68 -19.10 -14.64
C PRO A 144 3.37 -17.61 -14.84
N LYS A 145 2.49 -17.25 -15.78
CA LYS A 145 2.11 -15.86 -16.04
C LYS A 145 1.31 -15.29 -14.87
N ARG A 146 0.34 -16.04 -14.34
CA ARG A 146 -0.44 -15.60 -13.16
C ARG A 146 0.42 -15.52 -11.91
N ARG A 147 1.41 -16.42 -11.76
CA ARG A 147 2.37 -16.39 -10.66
C ARG A 147 3.24 -15.14 -10.68
N GLU A 148 3.70 -14.74 -11.87
CA GLU A 148 4.45 -13.50 -12.04
C GLU A 148 3.59 -12.28 -11.70
N TYR A 149 2.33 -12.24 -12.13
CA TYR A 149 1.42 -11.17 -11.72
C TYR A 149 1.16 -11.15 -10.22
N ALA A 150 0.94 -12.31 -9.60
CA ALA A 150 0.78 -12.38 -8.15
C ALA A 150 1.99 -11.79 -7.40
N SER A 151 3.20 -12.12 -7.85
CA SER A 151 4.44 -11.55 -7.34
C SER A 151 4.50 -10.03 -7.53
N GLN A 152 4.16 -9.53 -8.72
CA GLN A 152 4.16 -8.10 -9.00
C GLN A 152 3.13 -7.34 -8.16
N PHE A 153 1.90 -7.82 -8.05
CA PHE A 153 0.87 -7.21 -7.19
C PHE A 153 1.26 -7.24 -5.71
N ALA A 154 1.87 -8.33 -5.24
CA ALA A 154 2.40 -8.40 -3.88
C ALA A 154 3.49 -7.35 -3.63
N CYS A 155 4.46 -7.22 -4.55
CA CYS A 155 5.47 -6.18 -4.49
C CYS A 155 4.86 -4.78 -4.48
N LEU A 156 3.90 -4.48 -5.36
CA LEU A 156 3.21 -3.18 -5.41
C LEU A 156 2.43 -2.89 -4.12
N ALA A 157 1.84 -3.90 -3.49
CA ALA A 157 1.15 -3.73 -2.21
C ALA A 157 2.12 -3.50 -1.04
N VAL A 158 3.30 -4.12 -1.06
CA VAL A 158 4.37 -3.78 -0.12
C VAL A 158 4.87 -2.35 -0.39
N GLU A 159 5.06 -1.94 -1.64
CA GLU A 159 5.39 -0.55 -2.00
C GLU A 159 4.31 0.42 -1.51
N PHE A 160 3.02 0.09 -1.65
CA PHE A 160 1.91 0.88 -1.13
C PHE A 160 2.01 1.09 0.39
N LEU A 161 2.29 0.02 1.16
CA LEU A 161 2.54 0.12 2.60
C LEU A 161 3.74 1.03 2.91
N ILE A 162 4.84 0.89 2.17
CA ILE A 162 6.02 1.77 2.34
C ILE A 162 5.68 3.23 2.01
N TYR A 163 4.89 3.48 0.98
CA TYR A 163 4.46 4.84 0.64
C TYR A 163 3.57 5.47 1.70
N HIS A 164 2.71 4.68 2.33
CA HIS A 164 1.88 5.13 3.45
C HIS A 164 2.79 5.58 4.63
N GLU A 165 3.75 4.74 5.04
CA GLU A 165 4.71 5.12 6.10
C GLU A 165 5.59 6.31 5.69
N PHE A 166 6.03 6.33 4.43
CA PHE A 166 6.78 7.44 3.88
C PHE A 166 5.96 8.74 3.88
N ALA A 167 4.65 8.68 3.62
CA ALA A 167 3.78 9.86 3.67
C ALA A 167 3.72 10.45 5.08
N HIS A 168 3.69 9.63 6.13
CA HIS A 168 3.77 10.14 7.51
C HIS A 168 5.04 10.93 7.78
N ILE A 169 6.18 10.52 7.20
CA ILE A 169 7.44 11.26 7.30
C ILE A 169 7.39 12.52 6.42
N ASN A 170 7.05 12.34 5.13
CA ASN A 170 7.14 13.38 4.11
C ASN A 170 6.17 14.54 4.37
N ASN A 171 4.96 14.22 4.85
CA ASN A 171 3.93 15.20 5.16
C ASN A 171 4.04 15.77 6.59
N GLY A 172 5.05 15.33 7.36
CA GLY A 172 5.36 15.87 8.68
C GLY A 172 4.46 15.34 9.81
N HIS A 173 3.73 14.25 9.59
CA HIS A 173 2.80 13.67 10.56
C HIS A 173 3.53 13.19 11.82
N THR A 174 4.67 12.50 11.66
CA THR A 174 5.48 11.99 12.77
C THR A 174 5.97 13.13 13.68
N ARG A 175 6.49 14.21 13.09
CA ARG A 175 6.95 15.40 13.81
C ARG A 175 5.83 16.19 14.47
N TRP A 176 4.68 16.29 13.80
CA TRP A 176 3.53 16.96 14.37
C TRP A 176 3.02 16.20 15.60
N LEU A 177 2.93 14.88 15.50
CA LEU A 177 2.53 14.04 16.62
C LEU A 177 3.52 14.13 17.79
N GLN A 178 4.82 14.14 17.50
CA GLN A 178 5.87 14.43 18.49
C GLN A 178 5.66 15.77 19.18
N LYS A 179 5.39 16.84 18.43
CA LYS A 179 5.16 18.18 19.00
C LYS A 179 3.96 18.19 19.96
N ILE A 180 2.87 17.52 19.60
CA ILE A 180 1.61 17.61 20.37
C ILE A 180 1.52 16.57 21.50
N THR A 181 2.26 15.47 21.45
CA THR A 181 2.13 14.35 22.40
C THR A 181 3.43 13.95 23.08
N GLY A 182 4.57 14.45 22.59
CA GLY A 182 5.90 13.99 22.99
C GLY A 182 6.30 12.63 22.42
N LYS A 183 5.43 11.94 21.65
CA LYS A 183 5.69 10.62 21.07
C LYS A 183 6.12 10.71 19.60
N ASN A 184 7.11 9.91 19.21
CA ASN A 184 7.72 9.99 17.87
C ASN A 184 7.20 8.93 16.88
N GLN A 185 6.10 8.25 17.23
CA GLN A 185 5.41 7.27 16.41
C GLN A 185 3.89 7.37 16.54
N ILE A 186 3.17 6.94 15.50
CA ILE A 186 1.71 7.04 15.42
C ILE A 186 0.99 5.88 16.14
N GLN A 187 1.69 4.77 16.43
CA GLN A 187 1.04 3.51 16.82
C GLN A 187 0.45 3.46 18.24
N GLU A 188 0.95 4.24 19.21
CA GLU A 188 0.74 3.95 20.65
C GLU A 188 -0.06 4.98 21.45
N MET A 189 -1.25 5.37 20.99
CA MET A 189 -2.08 6.33 21.75
C MET A 189 -3.51 5.88 22.02
N ASP A 190 -3.71 4.57 22.18
CA ASP A 190 -5.03 4.04 22.54
C ASP A 190 -5.38 4.23 24.02
N SER A 191 -4.43 4.56 24.91
CA SER A 191 -4.65 4.56 26.37
C SER A 191 -5.05 5.91 27.00
N ASP A 192 -4.55 7.07 26.53
CA ASP A 192 -4.52 8.27 27.40
C ASP A 192 -5.24 9.53 26.88
N ALA A 193 -5.73 9.56 25.65
CA ALA A 193 -6.43 10.74 25.13
C ALA A 193 -7.95 10.64 25.35
N GLN A 194 -8.51 11.30 26.37
CA GLN A 194 -9.96 11.59 26.36
C GLN A 194 -10.33 12.69 25.33
N ASN A 195 -9.35 13.21 24.60
CA ASN A 195 -9.56 14.31 23.65
C ASN A 195 -10.02 13.79 22.29
N THR A 196 -11.31 13.99 21.99
CA THR A 196 -11.95 13.64 20.72
C THR A 196 -11.32 14.31 19.51
N ASP A 197 -10.77 15.52 19.68
CA ASP A 197 -10.20 16.30 18.58
C ASP A 197 -8.90 15.65 18.07
N ILE A 198 -8.10 15.08 18.97
CA ILE A 198 -6.86 14.36 18.60
C ILE A 198 -7.20 13.11 17.77
N TYR A 199 -8.32 12.42 18.07
CA TYR A 199 -8.73 11.27 17.27
C TYR A 199 -9.13 11.67 15.85
N LEU A 200 -9.89 12.75 15.69
CA LEU A 200 -10.28 13.21 14.36
C LEU A 200 -9.08 13.72 13.56
N GLN A 201 -8.15 14.41 14.23
CA GLN A 201 -6.86 14.81 13.66
C GLN A 201 -6.06 13.59 13.18
N ARG A 202 -5.89 12.57 14.02
CA ARG A 202 -5.20 11.33 13.61
C ARG A 202 -5.87 10.66 12.41
N ARG A 203 -7.20 10.55 12.42
CA ARG A 203 -7.96 10.02 11.28
C ARG A 203 -7.73 10.82 10.01
N ALA A 204 -7.59 12.14 10.10
CA ALA A 204 -7.25 13.00 8.97
C ALA A 204 -5.79 12.78 8.50
N LEU A 205 -4.84 12.57 9.41
CA LEU A 205 -3.45 12.22 9.05
C LEU A 205 -3.36 10.87 8.33
N GLU A 206 -4.09 9.85 8.81
CA GLU A 206 -4.20 8.54 8.15
C GLU A 206 -4.80 8.66 6.75
N MET A 207 -5.86 9.46 6.62
CA MET A 207 -6.51 9.69 5.33
C MET A 207 -5.58 10.38 4.32
N ASP A 208 -4.77 11.33 4.79
CA ASP A 208 -3.76 12.00 3.98
C ASP A 208 -2.62 11.04 3.60
N ALA A 209 -2.16 10.20 4.52
CA ALA A 209 -1.14 9.18 4.25
C ALA A 209 -1.62 8.15 3.21
N ASP A 210 -2.86 7.68 3.32
CA ASP A 210 -3.48 6.79 2.34
C ASP A 210 -3.58 7.43 0.94
N SER A 211 -4.05 8.68 0.90
CA SER A 211 -4.20 9.44 -0.36
C SER A 211 -2.85 9.67 -1.03
N ALA A 212 -1.83 10.01 -0.23
CA ALA A 212 -0.46 10.16 -0.70
C ALA A 212 0.12 8.83 -1.18
N ALA A 213 -0.18 7.70 -0.52
CA ALA A 213 0.25 6.38 -0.97
C ALA A 213 -0.33 6.00 -2.34
N VAL A 214 -1.61 6.27 -2.58
CA VAL A 214 -2.24 6.13 -3.91
C VAL A 214 -1.53 6.99 -4.94
N GLN A 215 -1.26 8.25 -4.62
CA GLN A 215 -0.56 9.17 -5.50
C GLN A 215 0.85 8.68 -5.83
N TYR A 216 1.67 8.35 -4.84
CA TYR A 216 3.05 7.91 -5.06
C TYR A 216 3.11 6.63 -5.90
N LEU A 217 2.25 5.64 -5.58
CA LEU A 217 2.16 4.41 -6.35
C LEU A 217 1.79 4.68 -7.81
N LEU A 218 0.77 5.50 -8.06
CA LEU A 218 0.36 5.84 -9.41
C LEU A 218 1.48 6.52 -10.21
N LEU A 219 2.18 7.48 -9.60
CA LEU A 219 3.29 8.18 -10.27
C LEU A 219 4.44 7.24 -10.60
N GLU A 220 4.76 6.32 -9.69
CA GLU A 220 5.74 5.27 -9.94
C GLU A 220 5.32 4.38 -11.10
N LEU A 221 4.05 3.96 -11.17
CA LEU A 221 3.56 3.15 -12.30
C LEU A 221 3.61 3.91 -13.63
N LEU A 222 3.27 5.19 -13.63
CA LEU A 222 3.35 6.05 -14.82
C LEU A 222 4.81 6.28 -15.27
N ASP A 223 5.75 6.37 -14.33
CA ASP A 223 7.18 6.47 -14.66
C ASP A 223 7.74 5.14 -15.17
N ARG A 224 7.39 4.01 -14.54
CA ARG A 224 7.70 2.67 -15.05
C ARG A 224 7.20 2.52 -16.47
N ARG A 225 5.96 2.92 -16.75
CA ARG A 225 5.41 2.96 -18.11
C ARG A 225 6.32 3.72 -19.08
N ARG A 226 6.74 4.94 -18.73
CA ARG A 226 7.62 5.76 -19.58
C ARG A 226 8.94 5.05 -19.89
N GLN A 227 9.49 4.31 -18.91
CA GLN A 227 10.74 3.57 -19.07
C GLN A 227 10.56 2.29 -19.91
N TYR A 228 9.45 1.57 -19.77
CA TYR A 228 9.20 0.32 -20.49
C TYR A 228 8.62 0.50 -21.89
N LEU A 229 7.96 1.64 -22.17
CA LEU A 229 7.31 1.87 -23.47
C LEU A 229 8.28 1.78 -24.66
N PRO A 230 9.50 2.37 -24.63
CA PRO A 230 10.47 2.24 -25.72
C PRO A 230 10.91 0.78 -25.94
N ILE A 231 11.08 0.02 -24.85
CA ILE A 231 11.50 -1.38 -24.91
C ILE A 231 10.41 -2.21 -25.58
N ALA A 232 9.14 -2.03 -25.19
CA ALA A 232 8.03 -2.75 -25.78
C ALA A 232 7.78 -2.38 -27.25
N GLN A 233 7.91 -1.11 -27.60
CA GLN A 233 7.84 -0.65 -29.00
C GLN A 233 8.97 -1.25 -29.84
N TYR A 234 10.18 -1.32 -29.29
CA TYR A 234 11.32 -1.96 -29.94
C TYR A 234 11.09 -3.46 -30.16
N ILE A 235 10.62 -4.19 -29.13
CA ILE A 235 10.29 -5.61 -29.24
C ILE A 235 9.26 -5.86 -30.34
N LYS A 236 8.18 -5.07 -30.35
CA LYS A 236 7.08 -5.22 -31.31
C LYS A 236 7.51 -4.88 -32.75
N SER A 237 8.32 -3.84 -32.93
CA SER A 237 8.76 -3.40 -34.25
C SER A 237 9.79 -4.33 -34.90
N ASN A 238 10.51 -5.13 -34.11
CA ASN A 238 11.56 -6.03 -34.60
C ASN A 238 11.17 -7.52 -34.56
N ASP A 239 9.91 -7.85 -34.23
CA ASP A 239 9.41 -9.23 -34.09
C ASP A 239 10.29 -10.14 -33.20
N ILE A 240 10.87 -9.54 -32.15
CA ILE A 240 11.79 -10.24 -31.23
C ILE A 240 11.01 -11.08 -30.20
N SER A 241 9.67 -11.09 -30.26
CA SER A 241 8.80 -11.83 -29.32
C SER A 241 9.14 -13.32 -29.18
N GLY A 242 9.75 -13.93 -30.21
CA GLY A 242 10.17 -15.34 -30.19
C GLY A 242 11.57 -15.61 -29.62
N HIS A 243 12.37 -14.58 -29.31
CA HIS A 243 13.78 -14.74 -28.97
C HIS A 243 14.17 -13.95 -27.71
N LEU A 244 14.48 -14.66 -26.63
CA LEU A 244 15.25 -14.18 -25.46
C LEU A 244 14.63 -13.07 -24.59
N ILE A 245 13.35 -12.71 -24.79
CA ILE A 245 12.70 -11.79 -23.86
C ILE A 245 12.21 -12.59 -22.66
N LEU A 246 12.79 -12.28 -21.49
CA LEU A 246 12.35 -12.75 -20.20
C LEU A 246 10.83 -12.49 -20.07
N PRO A 247 9.97 -13.53 -19.92
CA PRO A 247 8.52 -13.40 -19.80
C PRO A 247 8.07 -12.34 -18.78
N GLU A 248 8.88 -12.11 -17.75
CA GLU A 248 8.71 -11.09 -16.73
C GLU A 248 8.62 -9.68 -17.34
N VAL A 249 9.41 -9.37 -18.38
CA VAL A 249 9.40 -8.06 -19.05
C VAL A 249 8.10 -7.83 -19.81
N LEU A 250 7.58 -8.87 -20.48
CA LEU A 250 6.31 -8.79 -21.21
C LEU A 250 5.13 -8.62 -20.26
N ASN A 251 5.11 -9.36 -19.14
CA ASN A 251 4.07 -9.25 -18.13
C ASN A 251 4.07 -7.86 -17.46
N ARG A 252 5.26 -7.32 -17.13
CA ARG A 252 5.36 -5.93 -16.61
C ARG A 252 4.84 -4.90 -17.59
N HIS A 253 5.11 -5.10 -18.89
CA HIS A 253 4.57 -4.22 -19.90
C HIS A 253 3.04 -4.26 -19.92
N GLU A 254 2.40 -5.44 -19.81
CA GLU A 254 0.94 -5.53 -19.78
C GLU A 254 0.32 -4.71 -18.63
N LEU A 255 0.87 -4.76 -17.40
CA LEU A 255 0.35 -3.99 -16.25
C LEU A 255 0.43 -2.48 -16.41
N PHE A 256 1.46 -1.99 -17.10
CA PHE A 256 1.77 -0.55 -17.17
C PHE A 256 1.77 -0.03 -18.61
N SER A 257 1.22 -0.77 -19.58
CA SER A 257 1.29 -0.43 -21.01
C SER A 257 0.57 0.87 -21.34
N THR A 258 -0.53 1.13 -20.65
CA THR A 258 -1.43 2.27 -20.87
C THR A 258 -1.66 3.03 -19.56
N PRO A 259 -1.97 4.33 -19.61
CA PRO A 259 -2.34 5.09 -18.41
C PRO A 259 -3.53 4.45 -17.68
N ILE A 260 -4.54 3.98 -18.44
CA ILE A 260 -5.69 3.26 -17.87
C ILE A 260 -5.30 2.00 -17.11
N ALA A 261 -4.30 1.24 -17.58
CA ALA A 261 -3.77 0.08 -16.87
C ALA A 261 -3.05 0.48 -15.57
N CYS A 262 -2.33 1.62 -15.56
CA CYS A 262 -1.73 2.17 -14.34
C CYS A 262 -2.81 2.56 -13.32
N TYR A 263 -3.85 3.32 -13.71
CA TYR A 263 -4.94 3.70 -12.81
C TYR A 263 -5.65 2.48 -12.22
N ARG A 264 -6.01 1.51 -13.07
CA ARG A 264 -6.66 0.25 -12.65
C ARG A 264 -5.76 -0.56 -11.71
N THR A 265 -4.46 -0.67 -12.00
CA THR A 265 -3.52 -1.42 -11.16
C THR A 265 -3.33 -0.74 -9.80
N THR A 266 -3.20 0.59 -9.76
CA THR A 266 -3.16 1.34 -8.49
C THR A 266 -4.41 1.11 -7.66
N ALA A 267 -5.60 1.21 -8.27
CA ALA A 267 -6.87 0.98 -7.59
C ALA A 267 -6.97 -0.45 -7.03
N ARG A 268 -6.58 -1.45 -7.85
CA ARG A 268 -6.57 -2.86 -7.43
C ARG A 268 -5.68 -3.07 -6.22
N VAL A 269 -4.45 -2.58 -6.26
CA VAL A 269 -3.48 -2.72 -5.16
C VAL A 269 -4.00 -2.05 -3.89
N ALA A 270 -4.45 -0.79 -3.98
CA ALA A 270 -4.93 -0.04 -2.82
C ALA A 270 -6.18 -0.70 -2.20
N TYR A 271 -7.18 -1.05 -3.01
CA TYR A 271 -8.42 -1.67 -2.52
C TYR A 271 -8.13 -3.05 -1.90
N SER A 272 -7.36 -3.90 -2.59
CA SER A 272 -6.92 -5.20 -2.08
C SER A 272 -6.17 -5.08 -0.76
N PHE A 273 -5.28 -4.10 -0.63
CA PHE A 273 -4.52 -3.85 0.60
C PHE A 273 -5.44 -3.49 1.77
N PHE A 274 -6.35 -2.53 1.60
CA PHE A 274 -7.31 -2.18 2.67
C PHE A 274 -8.22 -3.36 3.02
N ARG A 275 -8.60 -4.17 2.02
CA ARG A 275 -9.49 -5.33 2.23
C ARG A 275 -8.77 -6.43 3.00
N LEU A 276 -7.48 -6.64 2.71
CA LEU A 276 -6.60 -7.54 3.45
C LEU A 276 -6.51 -7.16 4.93
N LEU A 277 -6.38 -5.86 5.24
CA LEU A 277 -6.31 -5.38 6.63
C LEU A 277 -7.65 -5.42 7.37
N ASN A 278 -8.76 -5.55 6.64
CA ASN A 278 -10.11 -5.59 7.20
C ASN A 278 -10.85 -6.83 6.70
N PRO A 279 -10.40 -8.04 7.11
CA PRO A 279 -10.86 -9.29 6.50
C PRO A 279 -12.26 -9.71 6.92
N ARG A 280 -12.71 -9.28 8.11
CA ARG A 280 -14.04 -9.59 8.66
C ARG A 280 -15.11 -8.65 8.10
N GLU A 281 -16.38 -8.97 8.35
CA GLU A 281 -17.52 -8.07 8.13
C GLU A 281 -17.13 -6.64 8.54
N TRP A 282 -17.40 -5.70 7.64
CA TRP A 282 -17.07 -4.29 7.79
C TRP A 282 -17.44 -3.79 9.19
N PRO A 283 -16.47 -3.55 10.09
CA PRO A 283 -16.80 -3.10 11.42
C PRO A 283 -17.40 -1.71 11.29
N GLY A 284 -18.67 -1.55 11.66
CA GLY A 284 -19.38 -0.26 11.66
C GLY A 284 -18.89 0.73 12.72
N ALA A 285 -17.67 0.55 13.25
CA ALA A 285 -17.09 1.41 14.27
C ALA A 285 -15.80 2.02 13.76
N ASN A 286 -15.77 3.35 13.65
CA ASN A 286 -14.52 4.09 13.54
C ASN A 286 -13.58 3.63 14.65
N THR A 287 -12.35 3.29 14.28
CA THR A 287 -11.30 3.12 15.29
C THR A 287 -10.89 4.51 15.77
N ARG A 288 -10.24 4.59 16.94
CA ARG A 288 -9.70 5.84 17.47
C ARG A 288 -8.64 6.47 16.56
N THR A 289 -8.07 5.65 15.67
CA THR A 289 -6.84 5.96 14.95
C THR A 289 -7.09 6.11 13.45
N HIS A 290 -8.02 5.35 12.87
CA HIS A 290 -8.27 5.33 11.43
C HIS A 290 -9.74 5.65 11.08
N PRO A 291 -10.01 6.28 9.93
CA PRO A 291 -11.33 6.27 9.35
C PRO A 291 -11.82 4.83 9.13
N GLU A 292 -13.14 4.65 9.06
CA GLU A 292 -13.72 3.36 8.70
C GLU A 292 -13.15 2.85 7.37
N ALA A 293 -12.87 1.55 7.29
CA ALA A 293 -12.20 0.94 6.13
C ALA A 293 -12.95 1.20 4.81
N ALA A 294 -14.28 1.13 4.79
CA ALA A 294 -15.08 1.40 3.61
C ALA A 294 -14.94 2.85 3.13
N HIS A 295 -14.86 3.81 4.06
CA HIS A 295 -14.59 5.21 3.74
C HIS A 295 -13.18 5.38 3.17
N ARG A 296 -12.17 4.77 3.80
CA ARG A 296 -10.77 4.79 3.30
C ARG A 296 -10.70 4.29 1.86
N MET A 297 -11.26 3.12 1.58
CA MET A 297 -11.30 2.54 0.24
C MET A 297 -12.01 3.43 -0.78
N PHE A 298 -13.20 3.93 -0.43
CA PHE A 298 -14.00 4.78 -1.31
C PHE A 298 -13.22 6.04 -1.74
N TYR A 299 -12.65 6.75 -0.78
CA TYR A 299 -11.93 7.98 -1.05
C TYR A 299 -10.57 7.72 -1.71
N CYS A 300 -9.86 6.64 -1.38
CA CYS A 300 -8.61 6.26 -2.05
C CYS A 300 -8.83 5.97 -3.54
N ILE A 301 -9.94 5.32 -3.91
CA ILE A 301 -10.33 5.21 -5.33
C ILE A 301 -10.66 6.60 -5.88
N GLY A 302 -11.41 7.40 -5.14
CA GLY A 302 -11.76 8.78 -5.52
C GLY A 302 -10.56 9.70 -5.78
N VAL A 303 -9.42 9.48 -5.14
CA VAL A 303 -8.15 10.22 -5.37
C VAL A 303 -7.64 10.06 -6.81
N ILE A 304 -8.01 8.99 -7.52
CA ILE A 304 -7.59 8.77 -8.91
C ILE A 304 -8.14 9.85 -9.84
N HIS A 305 -9.36 10.34 -9.61
CA HIS A 305 -9.98 11.36 -10.47
C HIS A 305 -9.17 12.68 -10.54
N PRO A 306 -8.91 13.38 -9.42
CA PRO A 306 -8.10 14.61 -9.46
C PRO A 306 -6.65 14.37 -9.88
N LEU A 307 -6.11 13.15 -9.70
CA LEU A 307 -4.79 12.82 -10.26
C LEU A 307 -4.85 12.70 -11.78
N ALA A 308 -5.87 12.06 -12.34
CA ALA A 308 -6.05 11.95 -13.78
C ALA A 308 -6.28 13.31 -14.45
N GLU A 309 -7.03 14.22 -13.83
CA GLU A 309 -7.19 15.61 -14.32
C GLU A 309 -5.84 16.33 -14.48
N ARG A 310 -4.90 16.09 -13.55
CA ARG A 310 -3.54 16.67 -13.62
C ARG A 310 -2.67 16.06 -14.72
N TYR A 311 -2.99 14.86 -15.18
CA TYR A 311 -2.22 14.11 -16.18
C TYR A 311 -3.00 13.88 -17.48
N VAL A 312 -3.90 14.81 -17.83
CA VAL A 312 -4.75 14.75 -19.04
C VAL A 312 -3.96 14.52 -20.34
N ASP A 313 -2.72 15.02 -20.40
CA ASP A 313 -1.81 14.86 -21.54
C ASP A 313 -1.44 13.39 -21.86
N LEU A 314 -1.80 12.46 -20.98
CA LEU A 314 -1.62 11.03 -21.20
C LEU A 314 -2.70 10.40 -22.09
N GLY A 315 -3.74 11.16 -22.49
CA GLY A 315 -4.78 10.72 -23.42
C GLY A 315 -5.83 9.80 -22.78
N THR A 316 -6.08 9.95 -21.48
CA THR A 316 -7.13 9.27 -20.72
C THR A 316 -7.88 10.33 -19.92
N SER A 317 -9.21 10.36 -20.02
CA SER A 317 -10.01 11.32 -19.26
C SER A 317 -10.04 10.95 -17.77
N ALA A 318 -10.36 11.92 -16.90
CA ALA A 318 -10.47 11.66 -15.47
C ALA A 318 -11.63 10.70 -15.14
N GLU A 319 -12.71 10.78 -15.92
CA GLU A 319 -13.88 9.90 -15.84
C GLU A 319 -13.51 8.47 -16.26
N GLU A 320 -12.81 8.30 -17.39
CA GLU A 320 -12.33 6.99 -17.83
C GLU A 320 -11.40 6.35 -16.78
N ALA A 321 -10.48 7.14 -16.22
CA ALA A 321 -9.56 6.69 -15.17
C ALA A 321 -10.31 6.25 -13.90
N LEU A 322 -11.30 7.03 -13.47
CA LEU A 322 -12.11 6.73 -12.29
C LEU A 322 -13.01 5.51 -12.53
N GLU A 323 -13.61 5.37 -13.71
CA GLU A 323 -14.42 4.20 -14.08
C GLU A 323 -13.57 2.92 -14.02
N ALA A 324 -12.40 2.90 -14.67
CA ALA A 324 -11.50 1.75 -14.62
C ALA A 324 -10.98 1.43 -13.22
N ALA A 325 -10.87 2.44 -12.35
CA ALA A 325 -10.56 2.23 -10.94
C ALA A 325 -11.71 1.54 -10.18
N TRP A 326 -12.96 1.92 -10.45
CA TRP A 326 -14.13 1.30 -9.80
C TRP A 326 -14.42 -0.12 -10.29
N GLU A 327 -14.05 -0.45 -11.53
CA GLU A 327 -14.19 -1.82 -12.09
C GLU A 327 -13.52 -2.88 -11.21
N CYS A 328 -12.47 -2.54 -10.44
CA CYS A 328 -11.74 -3.51 -9.64
C CYS A 328 -12.49 -3.98 -8.39
N VAL A 329 -13.43 -3.19 -7.88
CA VAL A 329 -14.11 -3.46 -6.60
C VAL A 329 -14.88 -4.79 -6.60
N PRO A 330 -15.83 -5.03 -7.54
CA PRO A 330 -16.55 -6.31 -7.58
C PRO A 330 -15.63 -7.50 -7.85
N GLU A 331 -14.57 -7.31 -8.63
CA GLU A 331 -13.57 -8.34 -8.92
C GLU A 331 -12.81 -8.76 -7.64
N ILE A 332 -12.33 -7.79 -6.85
CA ILE A 332 -11.59 -8.07 -5.61
C ILE A 332 -12.51 -8.63 -4.53
N GLU A 333 -13.74 -8.14 -4.39
CA GLU A 333 -14.69 -8.73 -3.43
C GLU A 333 -15.05 -10.17 -3.82
N THR A 334 -15.16 -10.48 -5.12
CA THR A 334 -15.35 -11.86 -5.57
C THR A 334 -14.15 -12.73 -5.22
N ALA A 335 -12.94 -12.22 -5.49
CA ALA A 335 -11.71 -12.91 -5.13
C ALA A 335 -11.61 -13.20 -3.63
N PHE A 336 -11.96 -12.21 -2.82
CA PHE A 336 -11.94 -12.30 -1.37
C PHE A 336 -13.00 -13.26 -0.85
N GLY A 337 -14.23 -13.19 -1.37
CA GLY A 337 -15.29 -14.14 -1.02
C GLY A 337 -14.89 -15.58 -1.33
N ASP A 338 -14.40 -15.82 -2.54
CA ASP A 338 -13.93 -17.15 -2.96
C ASP A 338 -12.78 -17.67 -2.09
N LEU A 339 -11.87 -16.78 -1.64
CA LEU A 339 -10.75 -17.11 -0.76
C LEU A 339 -11.21 -17.62 0.62
N PHE A 340 -12.29 -17.08 1.17
CA PHE A 340 -12.83 -17.45 2.48
C PHE A 340 -14.09 -18.33 2.40
N GLY A 341 -14.48 -18.75 1.20
CA GLY A 341 -15.70 -19.55 1.00
C GLY A 341 -17.00 -18.79 1.33
N SER A 342 -17.01 -17.47 1.15
CA SER A 342 -18.16 -16.59 1.35
C SER A 342 -18.60 -15.92 0.05
N GLU A 343 -19.80 -15.34 0.05
CA GLU A 343 -20.22 -14.46 -1.04
C GLU A 343 -19.39 -13.16 -1.07
N PRO A 344 -19.29 -12.46 -2.22
CA PRO A 344 -18.68 -11.14 -2.31
C PRO A 344 -19.40 -10.14 -1.39
N ASP A 345 -18.65 -9.40 -0.55
CA ASP A 345 -19.24 -8.44 0.40
C ASP A 345 -19.11 -6.98 -0.06
N LEU A 346 -20.05 -6.57 -0.90
CA LEU A 346 -20.16 -5.18 -1.37
C LEU A 346 -20.97 -4.28 -0.42
N LYS A 347 -21.41 -4.76 0.74
CA LYS A 347 -22.41 -4.04 1.55
C LYS A 347 -21.90 -2.70 2.05
N ALA A 348 -20.70 -2.64 2.63
CA ALA A 348 -20.22 -1.38 3.20
C ALA A 348 -19.74 -0.38 2.14
N ILE A 349 -19.10 -0.83 1.06
CA ILE A 349 -18.76 0.10 -0.01
C ILE A 349 -20.04 0.68 -0.64
N ARG A 350 -21.08 -0.14 -0.81
CA ARG A 350 -22.40 0.34 -1.24
C ARG A 350 -23.05 1.27 -0.22
N SER A 351 -22.91 1.03 1.07
CA SER A 351 -23.46 1.94 2.09
C SER A 351 -22.79 3.30 2.03
N VAL A 352 -21.46 3.37 1.85
CA VAL A 352 -20.76 4.65 1.66
C VAL A 352 -21.20 5.36 0.37
N ILE A 353 -21.48 4.61 -0.70
CA ILE A 353 -21.99 5.17 -1.97
C ILE A 353 -23.42 5.70 -1.81
N GLN A 354 -24.30 4.95 -1.13
CA GLN A 354 -25.73 5.26 -0.99
C GLN A 354 -26.00 6.33 0.09
N ASP A 355 -25.23 6.36 1.17
CA ASP A 355 -25.33 7.38 2.22
C ASP A 355 -24.50 8.62 1.88
N GLU A 356 -24.99 9.39 0.91
CA GLU A 356 -24.33 10.63 0.48
C GLU A 356 -24.17 11.64 1.62
N ALA A 357 -25.18 11.78 2.48
CA ALA A 357 -25.15 12.73 3.59
C ALA A 357 -24.10 12.33 4.64
N GLY A 358 -24.06 11.05 5.04
CA GLY A 358 -23.05 10.53 5.96
C GLY A 358 -21.65 10.62 5.37
N ARG A 359 -21.48 10.30 4.09
CA ARG A 359 -20.22 10.45 3.37
C ARG A 359 -19.74 11.91 3.36
N ILE A 360 -20.58 12.86 2.96
CA ILE A 360 -20.24 14.29 2.94
C ILE A 360 -19.86 14.77 4.34
N LYS A 361 -20.62 14.37 5.36
CA LYS A 361 -20.32 14.70 6.76
C LYS A 361 -18.95 14.15 7.18
N ALA A 362 -18.68 12.87 6.94
CA ALA A 362 -17.40 12.25 7.31
C ALA A 362 -16.22 12.95 6.61
N LEU A 363 -16.36 13.31 5.33
CA LEU A 363 -15.32 14.06 4.63
C LEU A 363 -15.14 15.48 5.18
N SER A 364 -16.23 16.16 5.55
CA SER A 364 -16.17 17.51 6.14
C SER A 364 -15.41 17.48 7.46
N GLU A 365 -15.71 16.53 8.34
CA GLU A 365 -15.03 16.35 9.63
C GLU A 365 -13.52 16.14 9.44
N LEU A 366 -13.12 15.29 8.49
CA LEU A 366 -11.70 15.06 8.18
C LEU A 366 -11.02 16.33 7.62
N LYS A 367 -11.70 17.06 6.74
CA LYS A 367 -11.18 18.31 6.16
C LYS A 367 -11.04 19.42 7.21
N GLU A 368 -12.01 19.54 8.12
CA GLU A 368 -11.96 20.50 9.23
C GLU A 368 -10.80 20.17 10.16
N ALA A 369 -10.64 18.91 10.57
CA ALA A 369 -9.51 18.49 11.40
C ALA A 369 -8.16 18.72 10.69
N TRP A 370 -8.05 18.38 9.40
CA TRP A 370 -6.86 18.67 8.61
C TRP A 370 -6.53 20.16 8.57
N ALA A 371 -7.54 21.03 8.40
CA ALA A 371 -7.36 22.47 8.36
C ALA A 371 -6.74 23.01 9.66
N THR A 372 -7.06 22.42 10.82
CA THR A 372 -6.44 22.81 12.12
C THR A 372 -4.95 22.49 12.20
N MET A 373 -4.47 21.51 11.45
CA MET A 373 -3.07 21.04 11.48
C MET A 373 -2.22 21.60 10.34
N ARG A 374 -2.86 22.06 9.25
CA ARG A 374 -2.24 22.39 7.97
C ARG A 374 -1.02 23.30 8.08
N ASP A 375 -1.11 24.38 8.88
CA ASP A 375 -0.04 25.36 9.00
C ASP A 375 1.19 24.81 9.72
N ASP A 376 0.98 23.94 10.72
CA ASP A 376 2.07 23.25 11.41
C ASP A 376 2.68 22.18 10.52
N LEU A 377 1.85 21.34 9.90
CA LEU A 377 2.29 20.30 8.96
C LEU A 377 3.13 20.89 7.84
N THR A 378 2.68 22.00 7.23
CA THR A 378 3.40 22.68 6.13
C THR A 378 4.83 23.09 6.51
N LYS A 379 5.10 23.42 7.78
CA LYS A 379 6.45 23.76 8.27
C LYS A 379 7.30 22.50 8.53
N MET A 380 6.64 21.37 8.77
CA MET A 380 7.25 20.09 9.11
C MET A 380 7.45 19.17 7.91
N LYS A 381 6.76 19.42 6.78
CA LYS A 381 6.94 18.68 5.53
C LYS A 381 8.41 18.64 5.11
N ARG A 382 8.82 17.52 4.49
CA ARG A 382 10.18 17.31 3.99
C ARG A 382 10.35 17.78 2.54
N HIS A 383 9.24 17.88 1.81
CA HIS A 383 9.20 18.42 0.46
C HIS A 383 8.79 19.91 0.46
N GLY A 384 9.33 20.66 -0.49
CA GLY A 384 8.99 22.05 -0.77
C GLY A 384 7.62 22.16 -1.42
N ARG A 385 7.08 23.37 -1.49
CA ARG A 385 5.66 23.69 -1.83
C ARG A 385 5.13 23.18 -3.19
N ASN A 386 5.90 22.45 -4.00
CA ASN A 386 5.64 22.24 -5.42
C ASN A 386 4.91 20.94 -5.81
N LEU A 387 4.24 20.25 -4.89
CA LEU A 387 3.51 19.01 -5.20
C LEU A 387 2.02 19.03 -4.79
N ALA A 388 1.51 20.18 -4.33
CA ALA A 388 0.11 20.34 -3.95
C ALA A 388 -0.81 20.35 -5.17
#